data_AF-A0A1Q5XYN3-F1
#
_entry.id   AF-A0A1Q5XYN3-F1
#
_cell.length_a   1.000
_cell.length_b   1.000
_cell.length_c   1.000
_cell.angle_alpha   90.00
_cell.angle_beta   90.00
_cell.angle_gamma   90.00
#
_symmetry.space_group_name_H-M   'P 1'
#
loop_
_entity.id
_entity.type
_entity.pdbx_description
1 polymer ?
#
loop_
_entity_poly.entity_id
_entity_poly.type
_entity_poly.pdbx_seq_one_letter_code
_entity_poly.pdbx_strand_id
1 'polypeptide(L)'
;MAMDGVTHVSTVKIKSPTVTDSEAVVPKGTRNVRNFTSTDKYVGETANAIEARYPGKVVDVNKKVYRPDGTPLTDYDIELDNAIIQVKQGGGKGATRQAINTATSTSKEVVVYLPDQSPNSAIVKGLQKEGFRVYTNQEELINYVGR
;
A
#
# COMPACT_ATOMS: atom_id res chain seq x y z
N MET A 1 -43.52 23.76 -33.00
CA MET A 1 -43.56 22.55 -32.15
C MET A 1 -42.14 21.99 -32.21
N ALA A 2 -41.24 22.29 -31.25
CA ALA A 2 -41.10 21.65 -29.93
C ALA A 2 -40.94 20.12 -30.12
N MET A 3 -39.85 19.42 -29.78
CA MET A 3 -39.11 19.36 -28.50
C MET A 3 -37.91 18.39 -28.64
N ASP A 4 -36.85 18.62 -27.85
CA ASP A 4 -35.93 17.66 -27.15
C ASP A 4 -35.16 16.60 -27.98
N GLY A 5 -33.86 16.28 -27.80
CA GLY A 5 -32.97 16.29 -26.65
C GLY A 5 -32.26 14.91 -26.56
N VAL A 6 -31.01 14.88 -26.07
CA VAL A 6 -30.24 13.72 -25.53
C VAL A 6 -29.19 12.99 -26.42
N THR A 7 -27.94 13.42 -26.20
CA THR A 7 -26.65 12.70 -25.98
C THR A 7 -26.54 11.19 -26.22
N HIS A 8 -25.48 10.72 -26.91
CA HIS A 8 -24.77 9.46 -26.57
C HIS A 8 -23.26 9.58 -26.87
N VAL A 9 -22.46 9.52 -25.81
CA VAL A 9 -21.01 9.28 -25.80
C VAL A 9 -20.79 7.76 -25.80
N SER A 10 -19.85 7.24 -26.58
CA SER A 10 -19.26 5.90 -26.33
C SER A 10 -17.88 5.81 -26.97
N THR A 11 -16.85 6.00 -26.14
CA THR A 11 -15.44 5.85 -26.49
C THR A 11 -14.99 4.39 -26.28
N VAL A 12 -14.51 3.79 -27.37
CA VAL A 12 -13.50 2.72 -27.56
C VAL A 12 -13.38 1.59 -26.51
N LYS A 13 -13.71 0.38 -26.96
CA LYS A 13 -13.48 -0.93 -26.33
C LYS A 13 -12.08 -1.46 -26.72
N ILE A 14 -11.13 -1.50 -25.79
CA ILE A 14 -9.83 -2.17 -26.00
C ILE A 14 -9.97 -3.69 -25.78
N LYS A 15 -9.55 -4.46 -26.79
CA LYS A 15 -9.63 -5.93 -26.87
C LYS A 15 -8.60 -6.59 -25.95
N SER A 16 -9.04 -7.61 -25.21
CA SER A 16 -8.20 -8.57 -24.49
C SER A 16 -7.38 -9.43 -25.46
N PRO A 17 -6.10 -9.76 -25.18
CA PRO A 17 -5.33 -10.66 -26.04
C PRO A 17 -5.58 -12.14 -25.74
N THR A 18 -5.73 -12.89 -26.84
CA THR A 18 -5.91 -14.34 -27.00
C THR A 18 -4.71 -15.16 -26.52
N VAL A 19 -4.97 -16.29 -25.86
CA VAL A 19 -3.97 -17.31 -25.44
C VAL A 19 -3.88 -18.40 -26.50
N THR A 20 -2.67 -18.76 -26.93
CA THR A 20 -2.42 -19.96 -27.76
C THR A 20 -1.39 -20.85 -27.05
N ASP A 21 -1.76 -22.10 -26.85
CA ASP A 21 -1.05 -23.16 -26.14
C ASP A 21 0.14 -23.68 -26.96
N SER A 22 1.36 -23.51 -26.45
CA SER A 22 2.56 -24.23 -26.91
C SER A 22 3.45 -24.46 -25.70
N GLU A 23 3.67 -25.73 -25.39
CA GLU A 23 4.48 -26.30 -24.32
C GLU A 23 5.81 -25.54 -24.14
N ALA A 24 5.87 -24.66 -23.14
CA ALA A 24 7.06 -23.93 -22.74
C ALA A 24 7.49 -24.43 -21.36
N VAL A 25 8.72 -24.92 -21.28
CA VAL A 25 9.46 -25.15 -20.04
C VAL A 25 9.27 -23.93 -19.15
N VAL A 26 8.48 -24.04 -18.07
CA VAL A 26 8.15 -22.91 -17.19
C VAL A 26 9.41 -22.39 -16.53
N PRO A 27 9.95 -21.20 -16.90
CA PRO A 27 10.93 -20.56 -16.05
C PRO A 27 10.20 -20.19 -14.75
N LYS A 28 10.84 -20.49 -13.61
CA LYS A 28 10.34 -20.15 -12.27
C LYS A 28 9.71 -18.75 -12.29
N GLY A 29 8.38 -18.73 -12.11
CA GLY A 29 7.47 -17.73 -12.66
C GLY A 29 7.88 -16.27 -12.60
N THR A 30 7.91 -15.62 -13.75
CA THR A 30 7.82 -14.16 -13.88
C THR A 30 6.45 -13.73 -13.34
N ARG A 31 6.35 -13.42 -12.05
CA ARG A 31 5.13 -12.82 -11.50
C ARG A 31 4.88 -11.50 -12.24
N ASN A 32 3.70 -11.37 -12.82
CA ASN A 32 3.30 -10.17 -13.55
C ASN A 32 3.30 -8.97 -12.58
N VAL A 33 4.08 -7.94 -12.90
CA VAL A 33 4.23 -6.75 -12.06
C VAL A 33 2.91 -5.98 -12.09
N ARG A 34 2.28 -5.81 -10.92
CA ARG A 34 1.04 -5.04 -10.80
C ARG A 34 1.35 -3.55 -10.63
N ASN A 35 0.36 -2.71 -10.95
CA ASN A 35 0.42 -1.28 -10.68
C ASN A 35 -0.72 -0.90 -9.72
N PHE A 36 -0.37 -0.25 -8.62
CA PHE A 36 -1.27 0.21 -7.58
C PHE A 36 -1.52 1.71 -7.72
N THR A 37 -2.76 2.12 -7.45
CA THR A 37 -3.18 3.52 -7.45
C THR A 37 -3.69 3.91 -6.07
N SER A 38 -3.35 5.12 -5.64
CA SER A 38 -3.78 5.68 -4.35
C SER A 38 -4.01 7.18 -4.49
N THR A 39 -4.91 7.72 -3.66
CA THR A 39 -5.06 9.17 -3.49
C THR A 39 -3.93 9.76 -2.65
N ASP A 40 -3.24 8.95 -1.83
CA ASP A 40 -2.00 9.34 -1.16
C ASP A 40 -0.81 8.99 -2.06
N LYS A 41 -0.07 10.02 -2.48
CA LYS A 41 1.07 9.86 -3.38
C LYS A 41 2.11 8.87 -2.84
N TYR A 42 2.43 8.89 -1.55
CA TYR A 42 3.49 8.06 -1.00
C TYR A 42 3.04 6.61 -0.85
N VAL A 43 1.75 6.37 -0.64
CA VAL A 43 1.20 5.01 -0.65
C VAL A 43 1.34 4.38 -2.03
N GLY A 44 0.89 5.09 -3.07
CA GLY A 44 0.99 4.62 -4.46
C GLY A 44 2.44 4.44 -4.91
N GLU A 45 3.30 5.44 -4.68
CA GLU A 45 4.71 5.39 -5.06
C GLU A 45 5.47 4.26 -4.34
N THR A 46 5.27 4.12 -3.02
CA THR A 46 5.95 3.09 -2.23
C THR A 46 5.47 1.70 -2.62
N ALA A 47 4.16 1.49 -2.80
CA ALA A 47 3.61 0.20 -3.22
C ALA A 47 4.15 -0.21 -4.59
N ASN A 48 4.17 0.71 -5.56
CA ASN A 48 4.71 0.43 -6.89
C ASN A 48 6.22 0.16 -6.87
N ALA A 49 6.98 0.86 -6.02
CA ALA A 49 8.40 0.60 -5.87
C ALA A 49 8.68 -0.78 -5.24
N ILE A 50 7.88 -1.19 -4.24
CA ILE A 50 7.95 -2.54 -3.66
C ILE A 50 7.59 -3.59 -4.72
N GLU A 51 6.48 -3.41 -5.45
CA GLU A 51 6.03 -4.37 -6.46
C GLU A 51 7.01 -4.48 -7.64
N ALA A 52 7.63 -3.37 -8.06
CA ALA A 52 8.67 -3.38 -9.10
C ALA A 52 9.92 -4.16 -8.67
N ARG A 53 10.30 -4.08 -7.39
CA ARG A 53 11.46 -4.78 -6.84
C ARG A 53 11.17 -6.23 -6.47
N TYR A 54 9.98 -6.48 -5.92
CA TYR A 54 9.51 -7.77 -5.42
C TYR A 54 8.08 -8.05 -5.92
N PRO A 55 7.91 -8.47 -7.17
CA PRO A 55 6.58 -8.68 -7.75
C PRO A 55 5.76 -9.69 -6.94
N GLY A 56 4.54 -9.30 -6.56
CA GLY A 56 3.63 -10.12 -5.76
C GLY A 56 3.70 -9.89 -4.24
N LYS A 57 4.62 -9.07 -3.72
CA LYS A 57 4.72 -8.81 -2.26
C LYS A 57 3.61 -7.90 -1.74
N VAL A 58 3.13 -6.96 -2.56
CA VAL A 58 2.05 -6.04 -2.15
C VAL A 58 0.71 -6.76 -2.27
N VAL A 59 0.01 -6.97 -1.16
CA VAL A 59 -1.30 -7.61 -1.17
C VAL A 59 -2.37 -6.61 -1.61
N ASP A 60 -2.40 -5.44 -0.96
CA ASP A 60 -3.41 -4.40 -1.19
C ASP A 60 -2.91 -3.01 -0.76
N VAL A 61 -3.59 -1.95 -1.20
CA VAL A 61 -3.33 -0.56 -0.79
C VAL A 61 -4.63 0.12 -0.32
N ASN A 62 -4.52 1.00 0.68
CA ASN A 62 -5.65 1.74 1.28
C ASN A 62 -6.82 0.84 1.72
N LYS A 63 -6.52 -0.34 2.26
CA LYS A 63 -7.52 -1.31 2.69
C LYS A 63 -8.16 -0.86 3.99
N LYS A 64 -9.48 -0.67 3.97
CA LYS A 64 -10.27 -0.36 5.17
C LYS A 64 -10.51 -1.62 5.97
N VAL A 65 -10.21 -1.57 7.25
CA VAL A 65 -10.49 -2.65 8.20
C VAL A 65 -11.63 -2.24 9.09
N TYR A 66 -12.59 -3.13 9.26
CA TYR A 66 -13.80 -2.91 10.03
C TYR A 66 -13.82 -3.82 11.25
N ARG A 67 -14.44 -3.35 12.34
CA ARG A 67 -14.78 -4.15 13.51
C ARG A 67 -15.92 -5.13 13.17
N PRO A 68 -16.17 -6.15 14.01
CA PRO A 68 -17.29 -7.07 13.82
C PRO A 68 -18.67 -6.40 13.73
N ASP A 69 -18.82 -5.23 14.35
CA ASP A 69 -20.05 -4.41 14.30
C ASP A 69 -20.18 -3.55 13.02
N GLY A 70 -19.23 -3.67 12.08
CA GLY A 70 -19.20 -2.91 10.83
C GLY A 70 -18.63 -1.50 10.95
N THR A 71 -18.20 -1.05 12.13
CA THR A 71 -17.57 0.27 12.29
C THR A 71 -16.11 0.26 11.81
N PRO A 72 -15.60 1.35 11.21
CA PRO A 72 -14.20 1.44 10.80
C PRO A 72 -13.25 1.28 11.99
N LEU A 73 -12.33 0.32 11.89
CA LEU A 73 -11.29 0.05 12.90
C LEU A 73 -10.03 0.84 12.58
N THR A 74 -9.47 0.63 11.39
CA THR A 74 -8.22 1.24 10.94
C THR A 74 -8.08 1.08 9.43
N ASP A 75 -7.27 1.92 8.80
CA ASP A 75 -6.93 1.78 7.39
C ASP A 75 -5.49 1.29 7.27
N TYR A 76 -5.27 0.29 6.42
CA TYR A 76 -3.92 -0.19 6.08
C TYR A 76 -3.47 0.52 4.80
N ASP A 77 -2.42 1.32 4.91
CA ASP A 77 -1.91 2.07 3.76
C ASP A 77 -1.35 1.13 2.70
N ILE A 78 -0.45 0.23 3.10
CA ILE A 78 0.05 -0.85 2.24
C ILE A 78 0.03 -2.15 3.03
N GLU A 79 -0.70 -3.14 2.54
CA GLU A 79 -0.75 -4.47 3.11
C GLU A 79 0.26 -5.39 2.39
N LEU A 80 1.08 -6.08 3.16
CA LEU A 80 1.91 -7.21 2.70
C LEU A 80 1.37 -8.51 3.35
N ASP A 81 1.90 -9.65 2.95
CA ASP A 81 1.51 -10.95 3.54
C ASP A 81 1.79 -11.01 5.05
N ASN A 82 2.98 -10.54 5.46
CA ASN A 82 3.48 -10.66 6.84
C ASN A 82 3.51 -9.34 7.62
N ALA A 83 3.32 -8.20 6.94
CA ALA A 83 3.44 -6.88 7.54
C ALA A 83 2.42 -5.91 6.96
N ILE A 84 2.19 -4.81 7.68
CA ILE A 84 1.43 -3.65 7.24
C ILE A 84 2.38 -2.47 7.32
N ILE A 85 2.52 -1.75 6.21
CA ILE A 85 3.26 -0.49 6.20
C ILE A 85 2.24 0.62 6.38
N GLN A 86 2.38 1.38 7.46
CA GLN A 86 1.68 2.64 7.64
C GLN A 86 2.52 3.79 7.12
N VAL A 87 2.00 4.51 6.14
CA VAL A 87 2.64 5.68 5.55
C VAL A 87 2.03 6.91 6.21
N LYS A 88 2.84 7.76 6.84
CA LYS A 88 2.34 9.01 7.44
C LYS A 88 3.06 10.22 6.90
N GLN A 89 2.26 11.21 6.48
CA GLN A 89 2.72 12.55 6.16
C GLN A 89 2.53 13.45 7.39
N GLY A 90 3.59 14.15 7.79
CA GLY A 90 3.57 15.08 8.91
C GLY A 90 3.80 14.47 10.30
N GLY A 91 3.89 15.36 11.30
CA GLY A 91 4.43 15.04 12.61
C GLY A 91 3.57 15.52 13.78
N GLY A 92 2.47 14.82 14.07
CA GLY A 92 1.61 15.10 15.23
C GLY A 92 1.72 14.04 16.33
N LYS A 93 1.38 14.42 17.58
CA LYS A 93 1.26 13.50 18.74
C LYS A 93 0.35 12.27 18.49
N GLY A 94 -0.49 12.31 17.45
CA GLY A 94 -1.38 11.21 17.07
C GLY A 94 -0.72 10.05 16.33
N ALA A 95 0.48 10.23 15.75
CA ALA A 95 1.12 9.21 14.92
C ALA A 95 1.45 7.93 15.71
N THR A 96 2.04 8.07 16.90
CA THR A 96 2.36 6.95 17.80
C THR A 96 1.12 6.21 18.26
N ARG A 97 0.08 6.94 18.69
CA ARG A 97 -1.17 6.31 19.15
C ARG A 97 -1.87 5.55 18.03
N GLN A 98 -1.85 6.07 16.81
CA GLN A 98 -2.39 5.37 15.65
C GLN A 98 -1.61 4.09 15.34
N ALA A 99 -0.27 4.14 15.36
CA ALA A 99 0.56 2.96 15.13
C ALA A 99 0.30 1.87 16.18
N ILE A 100 0.18 2.25 17.46
CA ILE A 100 -0.21 1.34 18.55
C ILE A 100 -1.58 0.72 18.31
N ASN A 101 -2.60 1.54 18.01
CA ASN A 101 -3.95 1.04 17.76
C ASN A 101 -4.02 0.07 16.58
N THR A 102 -3.23 0.30 15.54
CA THR A 102 -3.17 -0.60 14.39
C THR A 102 -2.46 -1.90 14.75
N ALA A 103 -1.33 -1.83 15.48
CA ALA A 103 -0.60 -3.02 15.91
C ALA A 103 -1.42 -3.93 16.83
N THR A 104 -2.28 -3.37 17.68
CA THR A 104 -3.19 -4.17 18.52
C THR A 104 -4.38 -4.75 17.74
N SER A 105 -4.66 -4.22 16.55
CA SER A 105 -5.79 -4.62 15.71
C SER A 105 -5.43 -5.67 14.66
N THR A 106 -4.17 -6.14 14.63
CA THR A 106 -3.66 -7.05 13.61
C THR A 106 -2.64 -8.01 14.19
N SER A 107 -2.53 -9.20 13.61
CA SER A 107 -1.46 -10.14 13.91
C SER A 107 -0.20 -9.92 13.05
N LYS A 108 -0.27 -9.00 12.07
CA LYS A 108 0.85 -8.66 11.19
C LYS A 108 1.78 -7.65 11.86
N GLU A 109 3.06 -7.66 11.48
CA GLU A 109 3.98 -6.63 11.95
C GLU A 109 3.55 -5.26 11.40
N VAL A 110 3.51 -4.24 12.24
CA VAL A 110 3.27 -2.86 11.80
C VAL A 110 4.60 -2.13 11.65
N VAL A 111 4.91 -1.78 10.41
CA VAL A 111 6.07 -0.97 10.02
C VAL A 111 5.58 0.45 9.75
N VAL A 112 6.28 1.46 10.25
CA VAL A 112 5.92 2.86 10.02
C VAL A 112 6.88 3.49 9.02
N TYR A 113 6.36 4.09 7.97
CA TYR A 113 7.11 4.86 6.99
C TYR A 113 6.78 6.35 7.09
N LEU A 114 7.81 7.17 7.32
CA LEU A 114 7.72 8.62 7.50
C LEU A 114 8.61 9.34 6.48
N PRO A 115 8.20 9.42 5.20
CA PRO A 115 9.04 9.94 4.10
C PRO A 115 9.51 11.38 4.31
N ASP A 116 8.70 12.21 5.00
CA ASP A 116 8.99 13.63 5.19
C ASP A 116 9.67 13.94 6.54
N GLN A 117 10.01 12.92 7.34
CA GLN A 117 10.61 13.12 8.67
C GLN A 117 12.11 12.85 8.65
N SER A 118 12.86 13.64 9.43
CA SER A 118 14.24 13.32 9.74
C SER A 118 14.29 12.07 10.65
N PRO A 119 15.27 11.16 10.47
CA PRO A 119 15.47 10.01 11.35
C PRO A 119 15.71 10.43 12.81
N ASN A 120 16.19 11.65 13.04
CA ASN A 120 16.44 12.18 14.38
C ASN A 120 15.24 12.91 15.01
N SER A 121 14.10 12.99 14.31
CA SER A 121 12.89 13.65 14.81
C SER A 121 12.37 12.97 16.08
N ALA A 122 11.72 13.76 16.94
CA ALA A 122 11.15 13.25 18.19
C ALA A 122 10.12 12.13 17.96
N ILE A 123 9.44 12.15 16.81
CA ILE A 123 8.40 11.18 16.45
C ILE A 123 9.01 9.85 16.04
N VAL A 124 10.06 9.87 15.21
CA VAL A 124 10.81 8.65 14.87
C VAL A 124 11.35 8.01 16.14
N LYS A 125 12.00 8.80 17.01
CA LYS A 125 12.52 8.32 18.29
C LYS A 125 11.43 7.79 19.22
N GLY A 126 10.28 8.47 19.26
CA GLY A 126 9.13 8.05 20.05
C GLY A 126 8.57 6.71 19.59
N LEU A 127 8.32 6.55 18.30
CA LEU A 127 7.85 5.29 17.71
C LEU A 127 8.85 4.14 17.92
N GLN A 128 10.14 4.40 17.71
CA GLN A 128 11.19 3.40 17.95
C GLN A 128 11.26 2.98 19.43
N LYS A 129 11.09 3.92 20.36
CA LYS A 129 11.04 3.63 21.80
C LYS A 129 9.85 2.74 22.19
N GLU A 130 8.72 2.91 21.51
CA GLU A 130 7.55 2.03 21.65
C GLU A 130 7.71 0.67 20.93
N GLY A 131 8.88 0.41 20.32
CA GLY A 131 9.21 -0.86 19.69
C GLY A 131 8.82 -0.97 18.21
N PHE A 132 8.34 0.12 17.60
CA PHE A 132 8.02 0.10 16.17
C PHE A 132 9.28 0.10 15.32
N ARG A 133 9.20 -0.65 14.22
CA ARG A 133 10.14 -0.52 13.12
C ARG A 133 9.75 0.70 12.30
N VAL A 134 10.66 1.67 12.20
CA VAL A 134 10.40 2.96 11.53
C VAL A 134 11.44 3.19 10.43
N TYR A 135 10.96 3.57 9.25
CA TYR A 135 11.79 3.99 8.13
C TYR A 135 11.46 5.42 7.74
N THR A 136 12.48 6.22 7.44
CA THR A 136 12.33 7.55 6.82
C THR A 136 12.90 7.57 5.40
N ASN A 137 13.51 6.47 4.96
CA ASN A 137 14.09 6.29 3.64
C ASN A 137 13.40 5.13 2.92
N GLN A 138 12.94 5.38 1.69
CA GLN A 138 12.19 4.39 0.91
C GLN A 138 13.02 3.15 0.57
N GLU A 139 14.30 3.32 0.24
CA GLU A 139 15.18 2.22 -0.15
C GLU A 139 15.44 1.28 1.04
N GLU A 140 15.64 1.82 2.23
CA GLU A 140 15.77 1.02 3.46
C GLU A 140 14.50 0.22 3.78
N LEU A 141 13.33 0.84 3.59
CA LEU A 141 12.04 0.16 3.71
C LEU A 141 11.91 -0.98 2.67
N ILE A 142 12.23 -0.72 1.41
CA ILE A 142 12.17 -1.74 0.35
C ILE A 142 13.12 -2.90 0.66
N ASN A 143 14.36 -2.61 1.08
CA ASN A 143 15.32 -3.63 1.49
C ASN A 143 14.86 -4.43 2.73
N TYR A 144 14.04 -3.83 3.60
CA TYR A 144 13.39 -4.55 4.69
C TYR A 144 12.35 -5.53 4.17
N VAL A 145 11.48 -5.08 3.26
CA VAL A 145 10.38 -5.88 2.71
C VAL A 145 10.88 -7.08 1.91
N GLY A 146 12.07 -6.96 1.29
CA GLY A 146 12.70 -8.03 0.50
C GLY A 146 13.25 -9.22 1.29
N ARG A 147 13.20 -9.17 2.61
CA ARG A 147 13.66 -10.25 3.49
C ARG A 147 12.71 -11.44 3.49
#